data_AF-A0A1Q7HCJ6-F1
#
_entry.id   AF-A0A1Q7HCJ6-F1
#
_cell.length_a   1.000
_cell.length_b   1.000
_cell.length_c   1.000
_cell.angle_alpha   90.00
_cell.angle_beta   90.00
_cell.angle_gamma   90.00
#
_symmetry.space_group_name_H-M   'P 1'
#
loop_
_entity.id
_entity.type
_entity.pdbx_description
1 polymer ?
#
loop_
_entity_poly.entity_id
_entity_poly.type
_entity_poly.pdbx_seq_one_letter_code
_entity_poly.pdbx_strand_id
1 'polypeptide(L)' 'MARGFESKDVEFQQAEAERSKGNNVRTLTPDERAAKARRETIELSLARAKADLSSARSPAHRDMLTQAIASLEDQLKAL' A
#
# COMPACT_ATOMS: atom_id res chain seq x y z
N MET A 1 1.13 -31.46 9.21
CA MET A 1 2.21 -30.81 9.98
C MET A 1 3.14 -30.11 8.99
N ALA A 2 3.56 -28.89 9.31
CA ALA A 2 4.49 -28.03 8.57
C ALA A 2 4.01 -27.41 7.24
N ARG A 3 3.14 -26.40 7.34
CA ARG A 3 3.12 -25.25 6.40
C ARG A 3 3.32 -23.99 7.22
N GLY A 4 4.58 -23.74 7.58
CA GLY A 4 5.04 -22.54 8.28
C GLY A 4 6.00 -21.79 7.38
N PHE A 5 5.51 -21.34 6.23
CA PHE A 5 6.26 -20.53 5.26
C PHE A 5 5.46 -19.24 5.12
N GLU A 6 5.88 -18.18 5.84
CA GLU A 6 5.50 -16.74 5.68
C GLU A 6 5.70 -15.94 6.99
N SER A 7 6.77 -16.19 7.76
CA SER A 7 7.08 -15.30 8.91
C SER A 7 8.56 -15.03 9.11
N LYS A 8 9.42 -15.33 8.12
CA LYS A 8 10.87 -15.15 8.25
C LYS A 8 11.46 -14.01 7.41
N ASP A 9 10.62 -13.22 6.74
CA ASP A 9 11.07 -12.11 5.88
C ASP A 9 11.14 -10.75 6.62
N VAL A 10 10.81 -10.70 7.90
CA VAL A 10 10.83 -9.44 8.69
C VAL A 10 12.20 -9.18 9.35
N GLU A 11 13.02 -10.21 9.59
CA GLU A 11 14.34 -10.05 10.22
C GLU A 11 15.49 -9.80 9.23
N PHE A 12 15.33 -10.14 7.95
CA PHE A 12 16.43 -10.02 6.99
C PHE A 12 16.71 -8.57 6.54
N GLN A 13 15.77 -7.63 6.75
CA GLN A 13 15.96 -6.24 6.34
C GLN A 13 16.84 -5.41 7.30
N GLN A 14 17.20 -5.93 8.47
CA GLN A 14 18.11 -5.22 9.39
C GLN A 14 19.59 -5.41 9.01
N ALA A 15 19.97 -6.56 8.44
CA ALA A 15 21.38 -6.85 8.13
C ALA A 15 21.94 -6.07 6.92
N GLU A 16 21.08 -5.60 6.01
CA GLU A 16 21.46 -4.76 4.86
C GLU A 16 21.51 -3.25 5.18
N ALA A 17 21.13 -2.85 6.41
CA ALA A 17 21.16 -1.45 6.84
C ALA A 17 22.56 -0.98 7.29
N GLU A 18 23.46 -1.90 7.67
CA GLU A 18 24.79 -1.52 8.16
C GLU A 18 25.81 -1.27 7.04
N ARG A 19 25.59 -1.82 5.83
CA ARG A 19 26.57 -1.78 4.74
C ARG A 19 26.46 -0.56 3.81
N SER A 20 25.41 0.26 3.95
CA SER A 20 25.07 1.34 3.02
C SER A 20 25.40 2.76 3.53
N LYS A 21 26.31 2.89 4.51
CA LYS A 21 26.81 4.18 5.05
C LYS A 21 27.61 5.06 4.06
N GLY A 22 27.51 4.82 2.75
CA GLY A 22 28.32 5.50 1.72
C GLY A 22 27.60 6.57 0.90
N ASN A 23 26.27 6.58 0.87
CA ASN A 23 25.52 7.58 0.11
C ASN A 23 24.37 8.10 0.97
N ASN A 24 24.10 9.39 0.84
CA ASN A 24 23.15 10.20 1.60
C ASN A 24 21.68 9.78 1.38
N VAL A 25 21.37 8.51 1.57
CA VAL A 25 20.02 7.97 1.59
C VAL A 25 19.50 8.29 2.98
N ARG A 26 18.63 9.29 3.08
CA ARG A 26 17.84 9.49 4.29
C ARG A 26 17.15 8.16 4.61
N THR A 27 17.63 7.49 5.65
CA THR A 27 16.99 6.30 6.17
C THR A 27 15.63 6.73 6.70
N LEU A 28 14.55 6.41 5.97
CA LEU A 28 13.20 6.73 6.40
C LEU A 28 12.99 6.17 7.81
N THR A 29 12.47 6.99 8.71
CA THR A 29 12.09 6.54 10.05
C THR A 29 11.01 5.46 9.94
N PRO A 30 10.82 4.61 10.96
CA PRO A 30 9.74 3.63 10.96
C PRO A 30 8.37 4.25 10.68
N ASP A 31 8.11 5.45 11.20
CA ASP A 31 6.86 6.19 10.99
C ASP A 31 6.71 6.68 9.54
N GLU A 32 7.78 7.20 8.94
CA GLU A 32 7.79 7.62 7.53
C GLU A 32 7.57 6.43 6.59
N ARG A 33 8.14 5.25 6.91
CA ARG A 33 7.89 4.02 6.16
C ARG A 33 6.45 3.56 6.31
N ALA A 34 5.89 3.61 7.51
CA ALA A 34 4.50 3.24 7.74
C ALA A 34 3.54 4.17 6.99
N ALA A 35 3.79 5.48 7.01
CA ALA A 35 3.00 6.46 6.25
C ALA A 35 3.09 6.20 4.74
N LYS A 36 4.29 5.94 4.21
CA LYS A 36 4.50 5.59 2.81
C LYS A 36 3.77 4.30 2.41
N ALA A 37 3.90 3.24 3.20
CA ALA A 37 3.24 1.96 2.94
C ALA A 37 1.69 2.09 2.98
N ARG A 38 1.16 2.89 3.92
CA ARG A 38 -0.28 3.20 3.97
C ARG A 38 -0.74 3.92 2.71
N ARG A 39 0.00 4.95 2.27
CA ARG A 39 -0.28 5.67 1.04
C ARG A 39 -0.28 4.75 -0.18
N GLU A 40 0.77 3.94 -0.35
CA GLU A 40 0.88 2.98 -1.46
C GLU A 40 -0.27 1.98 -1.47
N THR A 41 -0.68 1.49 -0.29
CA THR A 41 -1.83 0.59 -0.16
C THR A 41 -3.12 1.25 -0.67
N ILE A 42 -3.38 2.49 -0.28
CA ILE A 42 -4.59 3.22 -0.70
C ILE A 42 -4.53 3.53 -2.20
N GLU A 43 -3.37 3.93 -2.74
CA GLU A 43 -3.18 4.17 -4.18
C GLU A 43 -3.44 2.90 -5.01
N LEU A 44 -2.96 1.74 -4.56
CA LEU A 44 -3.23 0.45 -5.22
C LEU A 44 -4.72 0.08 -5.19
N SER A 45 -5.39 0.26 -4.04
CA SER A 45 -6.83 0.05 -3.91
C SER A 45 -7.62 0.98 -4.83
N LEU A 46 -7.21 2.25 -4.93
CA LEU A 46 -7.84 3.25 -5.79
C LEU A 46 -7.69 2.87 -7.28
N ALA A 47 -6.50 2.47 -7.69
CA ALA A 47 -6.24 2.02 -9.06
C ALA A 47 -7.10 0.80 -9.43
N ARG A 48 -7.22 -0.17 -8.53
CA ARG A 48 -8.08 -1.34 -8.71
C ARG A 48 -9.55 -0.95 -8.82
N ALA A 49 -10.07 -0.12 -7.92
CA ALA A 49 -11.46 0.30 -7.95
C ALA A 49 -11.81 1.07 -9.24
N LYS A 50 -10.89 1.90 -9.76
CA LYS A 50 -11.03 2.59 -11.04
C LYS A 50 -11.06 1.61 -12.22
N ALA A 51 -10.19 0.59 -12.22
CA ALA A 51 -10.21 -0.46 -13.23
C ALA A 51 -11.52 -1.25 -13.20
N ASP A 52 -11.99 -1.65 -12.01
CA ASP A 52 -13.25 -2.35 -11.82
C ASP A 52 -14.44 -1.49 -12.31
N LEU A 53 -14.44 -0.18 -12.03
CA LEU A 53 -15.50 0.73 -12.48
C LEU A 53 -15.59 0.83 -14.01
N SER A 54 -14.44 0.79 -14.69
CA SER A 54 -14.38 0.83 -16.15
C SER A 54 -14.99 -0.41 -16.81
N SER A 55 -14.93 -1.57 -16.13
CA SER A 55 -15.49 -2.84 -16.62
C SER A 55 -16.89 -3.14 -16.08
N ALA A 56 -17.33 -2.42 -15.04
CA ALA A 56 -18.61 -2.65 -14.36
C ALA A 56 -19.81 -2.31 -15.25
N ARG A 57 -20.69 -3.31 -15.44
CA ARG A 57 -21.90 -3.22 -16.28
C ARG A 57 -23.19 -2.97 -15.48
N SER A 58 -23.20 -3.34 -14.20
CA SER A 58 -24.36 -3.15 -13.33
C SER A 58 -24.37 -1.74 -12.72
N PRO A 59 -25.48 -0.98 -12.81
CA PRO A 59 -25.58 0.35 -12.19
C PRO A 59 -25.26 0.32 -10.69
N ALA A 60 -25.83 -0.61 -9.94
CA ALA A 60 -25.58 -0.74 -8.50
C ALA A 60 -24.10 -1.00 -8.18
N HIS A 61 -23.41 -1.78 -9.01
CA HIS A 61 -21.97 -2.04 -8.83
C HIS A 61 -21.13 -0.80 -9.13
N ARG A 62 -21.51 -0.02 -10.16
CA ARG A 62 -20.84 1.24 -10.50
C ARG A 62 -21.00 2.27 -9.38
N ASP A 63 -22.19 2.37 -8.78
CA ASP A 63 -22.44 3.27 -7.66
C ASP A 63 -21.59 2.90 -6.44
N MET A 64 -21.54 1.61 -6.10
CA MET A 64 -20.68 1.10 -5.03
C MET A 64 -19.20 1.44 -5.27
N LEU A 65 -18.70 1.19 -6.49
CA LEU A 65 -17.30 1.48 -6.83
C LEU A 65 -17.01 2.98 -6.83
N THR A 66 -17.96 3.81 -7.24
CA THR A 66 -17.83 5.28 -7.21
C THR A 66 -17.70 5.79 -5.77
N GLN A 67 -18.53 5.28 -4.86
CA GLN A 67 -18.45 5.61 -3.43
C GLN A 67 -17.13 5.14 -2.81
N ALA A 68 -16.68 3.92 -3.17
CA ALA A 68 -15.40 3.39 -2.71
C ALA A 68 -14.22 4.26 -3.19
N ILE A 69 -14.22 4.69 -4.45
CA ILE A 69 -13.22 5.60 -5.02
C ILE A 69 -13.19 6.91 -4.25
N ALA A 70 -14.35 7.53 -4.00
CA ALA A 70 -14.42 8.79 -3.25
C ALA A 70 -13.82 8.66 -1.85
N SER A 71 -14.16 7.58 -1.12
CA SER A 71 -13.60 7.30 0.20
C SER A 71 -12.07 7.12 0.18
N LEU A 72 -11.54 6.40 -0.82
CA LEU A 72 -10.10 6.20 -0.97
C LEU A 72 -9.36 7.50 -1.33
N GLU A 73 -9.97 8.36 -2.15
CA GLU A 73 -9.42 9.68 -2.48
C GLU A 73 -9.41 10.61 -1.26
N ASP A 74 -10.44 10.55 -0.41
CA ASP A 74 -10.48 11.33 0.82
C ASP A 74 -9.47 10.83 1.85
N GLN A 75 -9.26 9.52 1.95
CA GLN A 75 -8.17 8.95 2.76
C GLN A 75 -6.79 9.43 2.28
N LEU A 76 -6.57 9.52 0.97
CA LEU A 76 -5.30 10.05 0.43
C LEU A 76 -5.08 11.53 0.72
N LYS A 77 -6.15 12.34 0.75
CA LYS A 77 -6.06 13.76 1.11
C LYS A 77 -5.84 13.98 2.61
N ALA A 78 -6.24 13.01 3.44
CA ALA A 78 -6.13 13.08 4.90
C ALA A 78 -4.78 12.55 5.44
N LEU A 79 -3.95 11.94 4.59
CA LEU A 79 -2.57 11.54 4.89
C LEU A 79 -1.60 12.71 4.78
#